data_AF-A0A840A2Z9-F1
#
_entry.id   AF-A0A840A2Z9-F1
#
_cell.length_a   1.000
_cell.length_b   1.000
_cell.length_c   1.000
_cell.angle_alpha   90.00
_cell.angle_beta   90.00
_cell.angle_gamma   90.00
#
_symmetry.space_group_name_H-M   'P 1'
#
loop_
_entity.id
_entity.type
_entity.pdbx_description
1 polymer ?
#
loop_
_entity_poly.entity_id
_entity_poly.type
_entity_poly.pdbx_seq_one_letter_code
_entity_poly.pdbx_strand_id
1 'polypeptide(L)'
;MFRIAAIAAFAALVPAASEASSPEAWEEFRTDVAAKCLAAAKSTGMKSPEVLVHPLGTETYGIAVLREGADKRICVYVKQTQKVELTPAT
;
A
#
# COMPACT_ATOMS: atom_id res chain seq x y z
N MET A 1 -29.79 -31.04 -40.21
CA MET A 1 -29.25 -31.46 -38.92
C MET A 1 -28.49 -30.28 -38.31
N PHE A 2 -29.15 -29.43 -37.55
CA PHE A 2 -28.52 -28.40 -36.74
C PHE A 2 -29.20 -28.41 -35.39
N ARG A 3 -28.58 -29.06 -34.41
CA ARG A 3 -29.05 -29.04 -33.02
C ARG A 3 -28.44 -27.82 -32.35
N ILE A 4 -29.23 -26.76 -32.27
CA ILE A 4 -28.98 -25.63 -31.37
C ILE A 4 -29.27 -26.16 -29.96
N ALA A 5 -28.22 -26.51 -29.21
CA ALA A 5 -28.34 -26.80 -27.79
C ALA A 5 -28.09 -25.51 -27.01
N ALA A 6 -29.13 -25.03 -26.34
CA ALA A 6 -29.17 -23.77 -25.64
C ALA A 6 -28.30 -23.76 -24.36
N ILE A 7 -27.79 -22.57 -24.09
CA ILE A 7 -26.93 -22.10 -23.02
C ILE A 7 -27.55 -22.32 -21.63
N ALA A 8 -26.75 -22.80 -20.67
CA ALA A 8 -26.96 -22.55 -19.24
C ALA A 8 -25.62 -22.64 -18.48
N ALA A 9 -24.67 -21.77 -18.80
CA ALA A 9 -23.51 -21.53 -17.94
C ALA A 9 -23.93 -20.53 -16.85
N PHE A 10 -24.63 -21.01 -15.82
CA PHE A 10 -24.82 -20.26 -14.57
C PHE A 10 -23.50 -20.29 -13.80
N ALA A 11 -22.53 -19.48 -14.24
CA ALA A 11 -21.36 -19.19 -13.44
C ALA A 11 -21.84 -18.39 -12.23
N ALA A 12 -21.90 -19.06 -11.08
CA ALA A 12 -22.20 -18.44 -9.80
C ALA A 12 -21.18 -17.30 -9.59
N LEU A 13 -21.64 -16.07 -9.73
CA LEU A 13 -21.00 -14.89 -9.17
C LEU A 13 -21.07 -15.04 -7.65
N VAL A 14 -20.13 -15.79 -7.08
CA VAL A 14 -19.88 -15.73 -5.64
C VAL A 14 -19.37 -14.31 -5.39
N PRO A 15 -20.10 -13.47 -4.62
CA PRO A 15 -19.56 -12.19 -4.21
C PRO A 15 -18.26 -12.50 -3.47
N ALA A 16 -17.13 -12.02 -3.99
CA ALA A 16 -15.89 -12.06 -3.24
C ALA A 16 -16.21 -11.37 -1.90
N ALA A 17 -16.18 -12.13 -0.81
CA ALA A 17 -16.34 -11.59 0.52
C ALA A 17 -15.33 -10.45 0.62
N SER A 18 -15.83 -9.23 0.80
CA SER A 18 -14.98 -8.09 1.12
C SER A 18 -14.48 -8.36 2.53
N GLU A 19 -13.39 -9.11 2.64
CA GLU A 19 -12.72 -9.31 3.91
C GLU A 19 -12.22 -7.94 4.34
N ALA A 20 -12.99 -7.30 5.22
CA ALA A 20 -12.52 -6.14 5.94
C ALA A 20 -11.20 -6.56 6.58
N SER A 21 -10.10 -5.92 6.19
CA SER A 21 -8.79 -6.32 6.69
C SER A 21 -8.79 -6.26 8.20
N SER A 22 -8.27 -7.31 8.83
CA SER A 22 -8.24 -7.42 10.29
C SER A 22 -7.32 -6.36 10.91
N PRO A 23 -7.49 -6.02 12.20
CA PRO A 23 -6.60 -5.10 12.90
C PRO A 23 -5.11 -5.47 12.76
N GLU A 24 -4.80 -6.76 12.79
CA GLU A 24 -3.45 -7.31 12.66
C GLU A 24 -2.88 -7.07 11.26
N ALA A 25 -3.67 -7.31 10.21
CA ALA A 25 -3.26 -7.04 8.83
C ALA A 25 -2.93 -5.56 8.61
N TRP A 26 -3.69 -4.66 9.26
CA TRP A 26 -3.39 -3.22 9.21
C TRP A 26 -2.12 -2.85 9.95
N GLU A 27 -1.81 -3.52 11.06
CA GLU A 27 -0.56 -3.31 11.80
C GLU A 27 0.67 -3.78 11.03
N GLU A 28 0.60 -4.97 10.44
CA GLU A 28 1.65 -5.49 9.55
C GLU A 28 1.87 -4.55 8.37
N PHE A 29 0.79 -4.08 7.74
CA PHE A 29 0.88 -3.12 6.64
C PHE A 29 1.60 -1.83 7.04
N ARG A 30 1.24 -1.21 8.16
CA ARG A 30 1.90 0.01 8.64
C ARG A 30 3.37 -0.22 8.98
N THR A 31 3.69 -1.39 9.53
CA THR A 31 5.05 -1.80 9.86
C THR A 31 5.91 -1.92 8.60
N ASP A 32 5.38 -2.53 7.54
CA ASP A 32 6.09 -2.65 6.27
C ASP A 32 6.28 -1.27 5.61
N VAL A 33 5.25 -0.43 5.59
CA VAL A 33 5.36 0.95 5.10
C VAL A 33 6.45 1.71 5.86
N ALA A 34 6.46 1.65 7.19
CA ALA A 34 7.47 2.30 8.01
C ALA A 34 8.88 1.83 7.65
N ALA A 35 9.09 0.51 7.58
CA ALA A 35 10.39 -0.09 7.33
C ALA A 35 10.94 0.29 5.94
N LYS A 36 10.10 0.19 4.90
CA LYS A 36 10.49 0.47 3.51
C LYS A 36 10.75 1.96 3.29
N CYS A 37 9.90 2.84 3.85
CA CYS A 37 10.09 4.28 3.78
C CYS A 37 11.37 4.71 4.52
N LEU A 38 11.63 4.15 5.71
CA LEU A 38 12.85 4.43 6.47
C LEU A 38 14.11 3.99 5.71
N ALA A 39 14.09 2.80 5.10
CA ALA A 39 15.20 2.31 4.30
C ALA A 39 15.49 3.21 3.10
N ALA A 40 14.45 3.63 2.36
CA ALA A 40 14.58 4.57 1.26
C ALA A 40 15.08 5.96 1.73
N ALA A 41 14.58 6.44 2.87
CA ALA A 41 15.04 7.71 3.43
C ALA A 41 16.54 7.68 3.73
N LYS A 42 17.00 6.60 4.38
CA LYS A 42 18.42 6.39 4.72
C LYS A 42 19.31 6.29 3.49
N SER A 43 18.87 5.66 2.41
CA SER A 43 19.65 5.59 1.17
C SER A 43 19.82 6.96 0.48
N THR A 44 18.94 7.92 0.79
CA THR A 44 19.02 9.30 0.28
C THR A 44 19.73 10.28 1.22
N GLY A 45 20.32 9.79 2.31
CA GLY A 45 21.15 10.58 3.23
C GLY A 45 20.49 11.01 4.53
N MET A 46 19.21 10.70 4.76
CA MET A 46 18.61 10.93 6.10
C MET A 46 19.21 9.96 7.12
N LYS A 47 19.67 10.44 8.27
CA LYS A 47 20.36 9.58 9.25
C LYS A 47 19.39 8.81 10.14
N SER A 48 18.48 9.54 10.77
CA SER A 48 17.50 9.04 11.72
C SER A 48 16.19 9.84 11.63
N PRO A 49 15.51 9.81 10.47
CA PRO A 49 14.25 10.53 10.31
C PRO A 49 13.16 9.92 11.17
N GLU A 50 12.30 10.77 11.72
CA GLU A 50 11.02 10.36 12.26
C GLU A 50 10.13 9.86 11.11
N VAL A 51 9.40 8.77 11.31
CA VAL A 51 8.51 8.16 10.30
C VAL A 51 7.07 8.20 10.80
N LEU A 52 6.23 9.00 10.14
CA LEU A 52 4.81 9.13 10.44
C LEU A 52 3.99 8.40 9.38
N VAL A 53 3.50 7.20 9.70
CA VAL A 53 2.73 6.38 8.75
C VAL A 53 1.26 6.74 8.78
N HIS A 54 0.65 6.94 7.61
CA HIS A 54 -0.80 7.09 7.49
C HIS A 54 -1.50 5.78 7.89
N PRO A 55 -2.55 5.79 8.73
CA PRO A 55 -3.12 4.57 9.31
C PRO A 55 -3.53 3.49 8.30
N LEU A 56 -4.03 3.91 7.13
CA LEU A 56 -4.56 3.04 6.07
C LEU A 56 -3.92 3.26 4.69
N GLY A 57 -3.25 4.39 4.51
CA GLY A 57 -2.93 4.95 3.19
C GLY A 57 -4.18 5.26 2.34
N THR A 58 -4.15 4.82 1.07
CA THR A 58 -5.23 4.87 0.07
C THR A 58 -5.50 3.45 -0.45
N GLU A 59 -6.41 3.29 -1.41
CA GLU A 59 -6.70 1.99 -2.04
C GLU A 59 -5.43 1.30 -2.57
N THR A 60 -4.55 2.05 -3.22
CA THR A 60 -3.36 1.49 -3.92
C THR A 60 -2.04 1.83 -3.25
N TYR A 61 -2.00 2.78 -2.31
CA TYR A 61 -0.75 3.27 -1.73
C TYR A 61 -0.75 3.25 -0.20
N GLY A 62 0.39 2.89 0.39
CA GLY A 62 0.77 3.32 1.73
C GLY A 62 1.45 4.68 1.68
N ILE A 63 1.23 5.50 2.69
CA ILE A 63 1.78 6.86 2.73
C ILE A 63 2.46 7.04 4.07
N ALA A 64 3.65 7.66 4.07
CA ALA A 64 4.30 8.14 5.28
C ALA A 64 4.92 9.52 5.06
N VAL A 65 5.03 10.30 6.13
CA VAL A 65 5.81 11.53 6.17
C VAL A 65 7.08 11.28 6.96
N LEU A 66 8.21 11.64 6.37
CA LEU A 66 9.54 11.55 6.96
C LEU A 66 10.00 12.95 7.38
N ARG A 67 10.56 13.08 8.59
CA ARG A 67 11.06 14.37 9.10
C ARG A 67 12.45 14.21 9.70
N GLU A 68 13.41 15.01 9.22
CA GLU A 68 14.72 15.17 9.83
C GLU A 68 15.12 16.65 9.81
N GLY A 69 14.93 17.33 10.95
CA GLY A 69 15.12 18.78 11.04
C GLY A 69 14.20 19.53 10.07
N ALA A 70 14.79 20.25 9.12
CA ALA A 70 14.05 20.99 8.09
C ALA A 70 13.68 20.12 6.86
N ASP A 71 14.37 19.00 6.64
CA ASP A 71 14.09 18.08 5.54
C ASP A 71 12.81 17.29 5.87
N LYS A 72 11.77 17.52 5.06
CA LYS A 72 10.50 16.82 5.15
C LYS A 72 10.26 16.14 3.82
N ARG A 73 9.88 14.86 3.84
CA ARG A 73 9.61 14.09 2.63
C ARG A 73 8.33 13.31 2.75
N ILE A 74 7.66 13.14 1.62
CA ILE A 74 6.53 12.24 1.46
C ILE A 74 7.07 10.94 0.88
N CYS A 75 6.74 9.84 1.54
CA CYS A 75 6.98 8.49 1.07
C CYS A 75 5.69 7.89 0.54
N VAL A 76 5.73 7.42 -0.71
CA VAL A 76 4.63 6.71 -1.36
C VAL A 76 5.07 5.26 -1.56
N TYR A 77 4.38 4.34 -0.89
CA TYR A 77 4.58 2.90 -0.99
C TYR A 77 3.49 2.30 -1.88
N VAL A 78 3.85 1.64 -2.98
CA VAL A 78 2.90 1.00 -3.90
C VAL A 78 2.51 -0.37 -3.35
N LYS A 79 1.24 -0.58 -2.98
CA LYS A 79 0.80 -1.84 -2.32
C LYS A 79 1.04 -3.08 -3.17
N GLN A 80 0.87 -2.97 -4.49
CA GLN A 80 0.98 -4.10 -5.42
C GLN A 80 2.42 -4.55 -5.66
N THR A 81 3.37 -3.61 -5.68
CA THR A 81 4.78 -3.89 -6.03
C THR A 81 5.73 -3.70 -4.87
N GLN A 82 5.25 -3.16 -3.75
CA GLN A 82 6.02 -2.75 -2.58
C GLN A 82 7.16 -1.77 -2.90
N LYS A 83 7.10 -1.10 -4.05
CA LYS A 83 8.05 -0.05 -4.46
C LYS A 83 7.80 1.19 -3.60
N VAL A 84 8.88 1.87 -3.23
CA VAL A 84 8.85 3.16 -2.55
C VAL A 84 9.32 4.28 -3.47
N GLU A 85 8.61 5.39 -3.42
CA GLU A 85 8.97 6.66 -4.05
C GLU A 85 9.03 7.76 -2.99
N LEU A 86 10.03 8.64 -3.07
CA LEU A 86 10.24 9.74 -2.15
C LEU A 86 10.20 11.07 -2.90
N THR A 87 9.57 12.07 -2.30
CA THR A 87 9.57 13.45 -2.80
C THR A 87 9.66 14.44 -1.64
N PRO A 88 10.26 15.63 -1.81
CA PRO A 88 10.21 16.69 -0.81
C PRO A 88 8.76 17.09 -0.48
N ALA A 89 8.51 17.40 0.79
CA ALA A 89 7.28 18.03 1.30
C ALA A 89 7.51 19.55 1.40
N THR A 90 7.70 20.19 0.25
CA THR A 90 7.91 21.64 0.08
C THR A 90 6.59 22.37 -0.11
#